data_AF-A0A2H9QY60-F1
#
_entry.id   AF-A0A2H9QY60-F1
#
_cell.length_a   1.000
_cell.length_b   1.000
_cell.length_c   1.000
_cell.angle_alpha   90.00
_cell.angle_beta   90.00
_cell.angle_gamma   90.00
#
_symmetry.space_group_name_H-M   'P 1'
#
loop_
_entity.id
_entity.type
_entity.pdbx_description
1 polymer ?
#
loop_
_entity_poly.entity_id
_entity_poly.type
_entity_poly.pdbx_seq_one_letter_code
_entity_poly.pdbx_strand_id
1 'polypeptide(L)'
;AKPGFINFKIALPYLQQKILEIIDAGDSCGNSDLGKDLKINVEFISANPTGPLTLGNGRGGYAGDSLANVLRAFGAEVEREYYINDR
;
A
#
# COMPACT_ATOMS: atom_id res chain seq x y z
N ALA A 1 -11.03 -24.89 23.52
CA ALA A 1 -11.32 -23.44 23.34
C ALA A 1 -11.98 -22.94 24.61
N LYS A 2 -11.88 -21.64 24.95
CA LYS A 2 -12.73 -21.06 26.00
C LYS A 2 -14.21 -21.18 25.55
N PRO A 3 -15.18 -21.31 26.48
CA PRO A 3 -16.59 -21.35 26.12
C PRO A 3 -16.99 -20.15 25.26
N GLY A 4 -17.78 -20.36 24.20
CA GLY A 4 -18.27 -19.31 23.31
C GLY A 4 -17.44 -19.04 22.05
N PHE A 5 -16.30 -19.72 21.85
CA PHE A 5 -15.47 -19.55 20.66
C PHE A 5 -15.31 -20.85 19.86
N ILE A 6 -15.36 -20.70 18.54
CA ILE A 6 -14.88 -21.72 17.59
C ILE A 6 -13.50 -21.25 17.12
N ASN A 7 -12.46 -22.00 17.49
CA ASN A 7 -11.09 -21.68 17.14
C ASN A 7 -10.61 -22.61 16.02
N PHE A 8 -9.98 -22.03 15.01
CA PHE A 8 -9.32 -22.78 13.94
C PHE A 8 -7.83 -22.89 14.20
N LYS A 9 -7.25 -24.05 13.88
CA LYS A 9 -5.80 -24.26 13.84
C LYS A 9 -5.44 -24.69 12.44
N ILE A 10 -4.46 -24.00 11.85
CA ILE A 10 -3.92 -24.37 10.55
C ILE A 10 -2.81 -25.41 10.79
N ALA A 11 -2.76 -26.43 9.94
CA ALA A 11 -1.71 -27.44 10.02
C ALA A 11 -0.34 -26.80 9.75
N LEU A 12 0.66 -27.10 10.60
CA LEU A 12 2.01 -26.55 10.43
C LEU A 12 2.63 -26.88 9.06
N PRO A 13 2.49 -28.10 8.50
CA PRO A 13 2.99 -28.40 7.16
C PRO A 13 2.41 -27.49 6.06
N TYR A 14 1.15 -27.09 6.18
CA TYR A 14 0.52 -26.16 5.25
C TYR A 14 1.18 -24.78 5.31
N LEU A 15 1.42 -24.26 6.52
CA LEU A 15 2.11 -22.98 6.69
C LEU A 15 3.55 -23.02 6.15
N GLN A 16 4.27 -24.13 6.37
CA GLN A 16 5.62 -24.32 5.84
C GLN A 16 5.65 -24.31 4.31
N GLN A 17 4.67 -24.96 3.66
CA GLN A 17 4.53 -24.90 2.20
C GLN A 17 4.29 -23.48 1.71
N LYS A 18 3.48 -22.67 2.42
CA LYS A 18 3.26 -21.26 2.06
C LYS A 18 4.51 -20.40 2.11
N ILE A 19 5.47 -20.72 2.98
CA ILE A 19 6.75 -20.00 3.01
C ILE A 19 7.52 -20.21 1.69
N LEU A 20 7.48 -21.41 1.12
CA LEU A 20 8.11 -21.67 -0.17
C LEU A 20 7.45 -20.85 -1.29
N GLU A 21 6.11 -20.78 -1.31
CA GLU A 21 5.38 -19.94 -2.26
C GLU A 21 5.74 -18.45 -2.11
N ILE A 22 5.94 -17.96 -0.89
CA ILE A 22 6.37 -16.58 -0.61
C ILE A 22 7.78 -16.32 -1.16
N ILE A 23 8.71 -17.25 -0.95
CA ILE A 23 10.08 -17.15 -1.46
C ILE A 23 10.08 -17.16 -2.99
N ASP A 24 9.31 -18.06 -3.61
CA ASP A 24 9.19 -18.15 -5.06
C ASP A 24 8.55 -16.88 -5.68
N ALA A 25 7.59 -16.26 -4.99
CA ALA A 25 6.97 -15.01 -5.43
C ALA A 25 7.89 -13.79 -5.32
N GLY A 26 8.89 -13.80 -4.43
CA GLY A 26 9.86 -12.72 -4.25
C GLY A 26 9.19 -11.36 -4.01
N ASP A 27 9.60 -10.34 -4.77
CA ASP A 27 9.09 -8.97 -4.67
C ASP A 27 7.59 -8.84 -5.03
N SER A 28 7.01 -9.85 -5.68
CA SER A 28 5.58 -9.89 -5.99
C SER A 28 4.73 -10.51 -4.87
N CYS A 29 5.35 -11.01 -3.81
CA CYS A 29 4.63 -11.56 -2.68
C CYS A 29 3.69 -10.52 -2.06
N GLY A 30 2.40 -10.86 -1.98
CA GLY A 30 1.37 -9.96 -1.45
C GLY A 30 0.74 -9.04 -2.49
N ASN A 31 1.22 -9.07 -3.74
CA ASN A 31 0.52 -8.41 -4.84
C ASN A 31 -0.79 -9.14 -5.14
N SER A 32 -1.76 -8.41 -5.69
CA SER A 32 -3.04 -8.96 -6.13
C SER A 32 -3.58 -8.18 -7.33
N ASP A 33 -4.58 -8.74 -8.01
CA ASP A 33 -5.29 -8.06 -9.11
C ASP A 33 -6.60 -7.41 -8.65
N LEU A 34 -6.79 -7.19 -7.34
CA LEU A 34 -8.05 -6.66 -6.79
C LEU A 34 -8.38 -5.24 -7.29
N GLY A 35 -7.35 -4.46 -7.61
CA GLY A 35 -7.46 -3.10 -8.16
C GLY A 35 -7.29 -3.04 -9.68
N LYS A 36 -7.29 -4.19 -10.37
CA LYS A 36 -7.17 -4.23 -11.82
C LYS A 36 -8.25 -3.37 -12.49
N ASP A 37 -7.88 -2.72 -13.58
CA ASP A 37 -8.71 -1.80 -14.37
C ASP A 37 -9.15 -0.52 -13.63
N LEU A 38 -8.67 -0.29 -12.40
CA LEU A 38 -8.84 0.98 -11.70
C LEU A 38 -7.70 1.95 -12.05
N LYS A 39 -8.07 3.18 -12.39
CA LYS A 39 -7.16 4.33 -12.48
C LYS A 39 -7.35 5.19 -11.25
N ILE A 40 -6.30 5.38 -10.46
CA ILE A 40 -6.35 6.08 -9.18
C ILE A 40 -5.35 7.22 -9.19
N ASN A 41 -5.81 8.43 -8.88
CA ASN A 41 -4.95 9.58 -8.62
C ASN A 41 -4.73 9.70 -7.11
N VAL A 42 -3.47 9.70 -6.69
CA VAL A 42 -3.06 9.96 -5.31
C VAL A 42 -2.37 11.31 -5.26
N GLU A 43 -3.11 12.32 -4.82
CA GLU A 43 -2.60 13.68 -4.60
C GLU A 43 -2.09 13.83 -3.15
N PHE A 44 -0.87 14.33 -2.97
CA PHE A 44 -0.30 14.53 -1.64
C PHE A 44 0.74 15.66 -1.58
N ILE A 45 1.06 16.10 -0.36
CA ILE A 45 1.85 17.31 -0.02
C ILE A 45 1.10 18.62 -0.33
N SER A 46 0.72 18.84 -1.59
CA SER A 46 -0.01 20.01 -2.15
C SER A 46 0.12 21.32 -1.36
N ALA A 47 1.37 21.66 -1.05
CA ALA A 47 1.69 22.77 -0.17
C ALA A 47 1.66 24.07 -0.96
N ASN A 48 1.05 25.11 -0.39
CA ASN A 48 1.10 26.45 -0.96
C ASN A 48 2.56 26.92 -1.11
N PRO A 49 2.93 27.54 -2.23
CA PRO A 49 4.31 27.97 -2.51
C PRO A 49 4.68 29.28 -1.77
N THR A 50 4.32 29.40 -0.50
CA THR A 50 4.57 30.60 0.33
C THR A 50 5.91 30.56 1.06
N GLY A 51 6.72 29.54 0.82
CA GLY A 51 8.03 29.34 1.44
C GLY A 51 8.62 27.96 1.18
N PRO A 52 9.79 27.65 1.74
CA PRO A 52 10.40 26.33 1.61
C PRO A 52 9.54 25.24 2.26
N LEU A 53 9.55 24.04 1.68
CA LEU A 53 8.93 22.87 2.29
C LEU A 53 9.62 22.52 3.62
N THR A 54 8.81 22.18 4.62
CA THR A 54 9.28 21.77 5.94
C THR A 54 9.07 20.27 6.14
N LEU A 55 9.65 19.73 7.22
CA LEU A 55 9.39 18.34 7.63
C LEU A 55 7.89 18.07 7.86
N GLY A 56 7.12 19.08 8.26
CA GLY A 56 5.66 18.99 8.39
C GLY A 56 4.97 18.63 7.07
N ASN A 57 5.44 19.19 5.95
CA ASN A 57 4.95 18.85 4.60
C ASN A 57 5.35 17.43 4.20
N GLY A 58 6.58 17.02 4.58
CA GLY A 58 7.09 15.67 4.36
C GLY A 58 6.24 14.58 5.02
N ARG A 59 5.45 14.92 6.05
CA ARG A 59 4.52 13.98 6.68
C ARG A 59 3.44 13.47 5.73
N GLY A 60 2.84 14.38 4.97
CA GLY A 60 1.89 14.00 3.91
C GLY A 60 2.58 13.26 2.77
N GLY A 61 3.84 13.62 2.49
CA GLY A 61 4.75 13.00 1.54
C GLY A 61 4.82 11.48 1.64
N TYR A 62 5.34 10.98 2.77
CA TYR A 62 5.58 9.55 2.94
C TYR A 62 4.28 8.73 2.94
N ALA A 63 3.20 9.29 3.49
CA ALA A 63 1.92 8.60 3.60
C ALA A 63 1.26 8.42 2.23
N GLY A 64 1.26 9.48 1.42
CA GLY A 64 0.75 9.43 0.05
C GLY A 64 1.56 8.47 -0.84
N ASP A 65 2.89 8.52 -0.76
CA ASP A 65 3.73 7.60 -1.53
C ASP A 65 3.56 6.13 -1.10
N SER A 66 3.48 5.87 0.21
CA SER A 66 3.24 4.51 0.73
C SER A 66 1.89 3.97 0.27
N LEU A 67 0.83 4.78 0.32
CA LEU A 67 -0.49 4.41 -0.17
C LEU A 67 -0.45 4.09 -1.67
N ALA A 68 0.22 4.93 -2.47
CA ALA A 68 0.33 4.72 -3.90
C ALA A 68 1.11 3.45 -4.25
N ASN A 69 2.12 3.07 -3.46
CA ASN A 69 2.81 1.79 -3.60
C ASN A 69 1.90 0.59 -3.31
N VAL A 70 1.10 0.65 -2.23
CA VAL A 70 0.12 -0.40 -1.92
C VAL A 70 -0.91 -0.53 -3.02
N LEU A 71 -1.46 0.57 -3.53
CA LEU A 71 -2.45 0.56 -4.61
C LEU A 71 -1.88 -0.05 -5.91
N ARG A 72 -0.61 0.23 -6.24
CA ARG A 72 0.08 -0.42 -7.37
C ARG A 72 0.30 -1.92 -7.14
N ALA A 73 0.67 -2.32 -5.93
CA ALA A 73 0.79 -3.73 -5.56
C ALA A 73 -0.55 -4.49 -5.69
N PHE A 74 -1.67 -3.79 -5.56
CA PHE A 74 -3.02 -4.31 -5.80
C PHE A 74 -3.44 -4.26 -7.29
N GLY A 75 -2.54 -3.91 -8.20
CA GLY A 75 -2.77 -3.99 -9.65
C GLY A 75 -3.44 -2.75 -10.26
N ALA A 76 -3.61 -1.67 -9.49
CA ALA A 76 -4.19 -0.43 -10.01
C ALA A 76 -3.18 0.40 -10.82
N GLU A 77 -3.68 1.15 -11.81
CA GLU A 77 -2.92 2.21 -12.48
C GLU A 77 -2.94 3.45 -11.58
N VAL A 78 -1.80 3.77 -10.96
CA VAL A 78 -1.71 4.85 -9.96
C VAL A 78 -0.87 6.00 -10.47
N GLU A 79 -1.50 7.17 -10.57
CA GLU A 79 -0.85 8.46 -10.79
C GLU A 79 -0.57 9.14 -9.45
N ARG A 80 0.57 9.82 -9.34
CA ARG A 80 0.96 10.56 -8.14
C ARG A 80 1.03 12.04 -8.48
N GLU A 81 0.21 12.85 -7.81
CA GLU A 81 0.14 14.27 -8.11
C GLU A 81 0.58 15.13 -6.91
N TYR A 82 1.19 16.26 -7.25
CA TYR A 82 1.56 17.32 -6.33
C TYR A 82 0.98 18.63 -6.87
N TYR A 83 -0.13 19.08 -6.30
CA TYR A 83 -0.77 20.31 -6.72
C TYR A 83 0.00 21.53 -6.18
N ILE A 84 0.32 22.48 -7.07
CA ILE A 84 0.95 23.74 -6.71
C ILE A 84 -0.06 24.85 -6.95
N ASN A 85 -0.45 25.55 -5.89
CA ASN A 85 -1.36 26.70 -5.98
C ASN A 85 -0.57 27.98 -6.26
N ASP A 86 -0.16 28.19 -7.52
CA ASP A 86 0.67 29.33 -7.96
C ASP A 86 -0.12 30.48 -8.60
N ARG A 87 -1.45 30.38 -8.65
CA ARG A 87 -2.35 31.37 -9.28
C ARG A 87 -3.62 31.59 -8.49
#